data_AF-A0A962V8Q2-F1
#
_entry.id   AF-A0A962V8Q2-F1
#
_cell.length_a   1.000
_cell.length_b   1.000
_cell.length_c   1.000
_cell.angle_alpha   90.00
_cell.angle_beta   90.00
_cell.angle_gamma   90.00
#
_symmetry.space_group_name_H-M   'P 1'
#
loop_
_entity.id
_entity.type
_entity.pdbx_description
1 polymer ?
#
loop_
_entity_poly.entity_id
_entity_poly.type
_entity_poly.pdbx_seq_one_letter_code
_entity_poly.pdbx_strand_id
1 'polypeptide(L)'
;MNLTELKTQSAAELVAIAQDLKLDNMARSRKQDLIFAILKAQAKNGEDIFGDGVLEILQDGFGFLRSADSSYLAGPDDIYVSPSQIRRFNLRTGDTVSGKIRPPKDGERYFALLKVSEINYEPPENAKNKVLFENLTPLHATDRLGLERGNGSTEDITARVIDLIAPIGKGQRGLIVSPPKAGKTMMLQNIAQSIASNHPECYLMVLLIDERPEEVTEMQRSVRGEVVSSTFDEPATRHVQVAEMVIEKAK
;
A
#
# COMPACT_ATOMS: atom_id res chain seq x y z
N MET A 1 9.15 16.28 8.06
CA MET A 1 8.19 15.31 8.67
C MET A 1 7.39 14.62 7.58
N ASN A 2 7.10 13.32 7.73
CA ASN A 2 6.36 12.54 6.73
C ASN A 2 4.91 12.26 7.20
N LEU A 3 3.93 12.50 6.32
CA LEU A 3 2.50 12.19 6.52
C LEU A 3 2.29 10.72 6.92
N THR A 4 2.94 9.79 6.23
CA THR A 4 2.76 8.34 6.41
C THR A 4 3.30 7.88 7.76
N GLU A 5 4.43 8.43 8.21
CA GLU A 5 4.98 8.17 9.55
C GLU A 5 4.00 8.60 10.64
N LEU A 6 3.40 9.79 10.52
CA LEU A 6 2.40 10.28 11.49
C LEU A 6 1.13 9.40 11.52
N LYS A 7 0.75 8.78 10.40
CA LYS A 7 -0.39 7.86 10.36
C LYS A 7 -0.13 6.59 11.16
N THR A 8 1.10 6.13 11.25
CA THR A 8 1.44 4.91 12.03
C THR A 8 1.46 5.14 13.54
N GLN A 9 1.63 6.39 13.98
CA GLN A 9 1.67 6.74 15.39
C GLN A 9 0.32 6.59 16.09
N SER A 10 0.36 6.33 17.39
CA SER A 10 -0.83 6.26 18.24
C SER A 10 -1.45 7.65 18.43
N ALA A 11 -2.75 7.68 18.76
CA ALA A 11 -3.43 8.95 19.05
C ALA A 11 -2.78 9.70 20.23
N ALA A 12 -2.26 8.97 21.23
CA ALA A 12 -1.59 9.56 22.38
C ALA A 12 -0.27 10.27 21.98
N GLU A 13 0.54 9.64 21.13
CA GLU A 13 1.78 10.23 20.62
C GLU A 13 1.49 11.47 19.77
N LEU A 14 0.48 11.43 18.91
CA LEU A 14 0.07 12.58 18.11
C LEU A 14 -0.41 13.76 18.98
N VAL A 15 -1.13 13.49 20.07
CA VAL A 15 -1.52 14.52 21.03
C VAL A 15 -0.30 15.13 21.72
N ALA A 16 0.70 14.32 22.08
CA ALA A 16 1.95 14.83 22.67
C ALA A 16 2.71 15.75 21.69
N ILE A 17 2.85 15.33 20.43
CA ILE A 17 3.46 16.17 19.37
C ILE A 17 2.68 17.48 19.19
N ALA A 18 1.35 17.41 19.19
CA ALA A 18 0.51 18.60 19.08
C ALA A 18 0.70 19.56 20.27
N GLN A 19 0.88 19.04 21.49
CA GLN A 19 1.15 19.84 22.69
C GLN A 19 2.53 20.52 22.61
N ASP A 20 3.56 19.82 22.14
CA ASP A 20 4.90 20.39 21.94
C ASP A 20 4.89 21.52 20.91
N LEU A 21 4.05 21.39 19.88
CA LEU A 21 3.80 22.43 18.87
C LEU A 21 2.84 23.54 19.36
N LYS A 22 2.43 23.52 20.63
CA LYS A 22 1.52 24.49 21.26
C LYS A 22 0.16 24.61 20.54
N LEU A 23 -0.38 23.47 20.07
CA LEU A 23 -1.72 23.38 19.51
C LEU A 23 -2.75 23.10 20.61
N ASP A 24 -3.62 24.07 20.88
CA ASP A 24 -4.63 23.98 21.94
C ASP A 24 -5.82 23.07 21.57
N ASN A 25 -6.46 22.46 22.58
CA ASN A 25 -7.73 21.70 22.48
C ASN A 25 -7.72 20.48 21.55
N MET A 26 -6.56 19.88 21.32
CA MET A 26 -6.38 18.79 20.36
C MET A 26 -6.70 17.38 20.89
N ALA A 27 -6.93 17.22 22.19
CA ALA A 27 -7.14 15.92 22.83
C ALA A 27 -8.44 15.19 22.40
N ARG A 28 -9.46 15.91 21.92
CA ARG A 28 -10.75 15.34 21.46
C ARG A 28 -10.90 15.32 19.93
N SER A 29 -9.86 15.76 19.21
CA SER A 29 -9.88 15.82 17.75
C SER A 29 -9.73 14.41 17.15
N ARG A 30 -10.26 14.20 15.94
CA ARG A 30 -10.01 12.95 15.22
C ARG A 30 -8.53 12.85 14.88
N LYS A 31 -8.01 11.63 14.75
CA LYS A 31 -6.61 11.37 14.36
C LYS A 31 -6.20 12.14 13.09
N GLN A 32 -7.10 12.19 12.09
CA GLN A 32 -6.87 12.93 10.85
C GLN A 32 -6.73 14.44 11.09
N ASP A 33 -7.61 15.03 11.91
CA ASP A 33 -7.56 16.46 12.25
C ASP A 33 -6.27 16.81 13.02
N LEU A 34 -5.81 15.89 13.87
CA LEU A 34 -4.53 16.00 14.59
C LEU A 34 -3.36 16.05 13.62
N ILE A 35 -3.24 15.06 12.74
CA ILE A 35 -2.18 14.97 11.73
C ILE A 35 -2.19 16.24 10.86
N PHE A 36 -3.37 16.67 10.42
CA PHE A 36 -3.52 17.86 9.60
C PHE A 36 -3.00 19.12 10.30
N ALA A 37 -3.35 19.31 11.56
CA ALA A 37 -2.93 20.49 12.33
C ALA A 37 -1.43 20.48 12.64
N ILE A 38 -0.87 19.32 12.98
CA ILE A 38 0.58 19.13 13.20
C ILE A 38 1.35 19.53 11.94
N LEU A 39 0.95 18.98 10.79
CA LEU A 39 1.57 19.28 9.50
C LEU A 39 1.41 20.77 9.13
N LYS A 40 0.23 21.35 9.35
CA LYS A 40 0.01 22.78 9.09
C LYS A 40 0.89 23.67 9.97
N ALA A 41 1.11 23.32 11.23
CA ALA A 41 1.98 24.05 12.15
C ALA A 41 3.45 23.96 11.71
N GLN A 42 3.92 22.77 11.32
CA GLN A 42 5.26 22.60 10.80
C GLN A 42 5.52 23.38 9.50
N ALA A 43 4.59 23.33 8.54
CA ALA A 43 4.70 24.12 7.31
C ALA A 43 4.81 25.62 7.59
N LYS A 44 4.09 26.13 8.60
CA LYS A 44 4.17 27.54 9.01
C LYS A 44 5.53 27.91 9.61
N ASN A 45 6.22 26.96 10.24
CA ASN A 45 7.57 27.14 10.76
C ASN A 45 8.65 27.06 9.65
N GLY A 46 8.25 26.87 8.39
CA GLY A 46 9.16 26.77 7.25
C GLY A 46 9.77 25.37 7.07
N GLU A 47 9.28 24.37 7.80
CA GLU A 47 9.74 22.99 7.65
C GLU A 47 9.10 22.30 6.44
N ASP A 48 9.89 21.45 5.79
CA ASP A 48 9.45 20.66 4.65
C ASP A 48 8.66 19.42 5.11
N ILE A 49 7.52 19.21 4.45
CA ILE A 49 6.63 18.09 4.69
C ILE A 49 6.67 17.15 3.50
N PHE A 50 6.68 15.86 3.79
CA PHE A 50 6.73 14.80 2.81
C PHE A 50 5.49 13.91 2.92
N GLY A 51 5.15 13.25 1.83
CA GLY A 51 4.12 12.23 1.82
C GLY A 51 4.32 11.31 0.63
N ASP A 52 3.69 10.15 0.72
CA ASP A 52 3.72 9.12 -0.30
C ASP A 52 2.35 8.44 -0.42
N GLY A 53 2.16 7.75 -1.53
CA GLY A 53 0.99 6.93 -1.78
C GLY A 53 0.93 6.45 -3.22
N VAL A 54 -0.08 5.63 -3.52
CA VAL A 54 -0.30 5.07 -4.85
C VAL A 54 -1.24 5.98 -5.63
N LEU A 55 -0.81 6.40 -6.81
CA LEU A 55 -1.57 7.32 -7.65
C LEU A 55 -2.84 6.64 -8.21
N GLU A 56 -3.99 7.28 -8.01
CA GLU A 56 -5.23 7.02 -8.74
C GLU A 56 -5.56 8.24 -9.59
N ILE A 57 -5.57 8.08 -10.92
CA ILE A 57 -5.95 9.14 -11.86
C ILE A 57 -7.46 9.06 -12.12
N LEU A 58 -8.16 10.18 -11.93
CA LEU A 58 -9.59 10.29 -12.20
C LEU A 58 -9.87 10.74 -13.64
N GLN A 59 -11.12 10.62 -14.07
CA GLN A 59 -11.54 10.92 -15.45
C GLN A 59 -11.22 12.35 -15.90
N ASP A 60 -11.24 13.31 -14.97
CA ASP A 60 -10.92 14.72 -15.21
C ASP A 60 -9.40 14.98 -15.37
N GLY A 61 -8.57 13.94 -15.26
CA GLY A 61 -7.13 13.97 -15.52
C GLY A 61 -6.25 14.46 -14.36
N PHE A 62 -6.84 14.82 -13.23
CA PHE A 62 -6.11 14.96 -11.96
C PHE A 62 -6.13 13.63 -11.19
N GLY A 63 -5.29 13.51 -10.16
CA GLY A 63 -5.25 12.28 -9.37
C GLY A 63 -5.04 12.52 -7.88
N PHE A 64 -5.14 11.43 -7.12
CA PHE A 64 -4.87 11.39 -5.69
C PHE A 64 -3.87 10.29 -5.36
N LEU A 65 -2.93 10.57 -4.46
CA LEU A 65 -2.13 9.53 -3.85
C LEU A 65 -2.95 8.91 -2.71
N ARG A 66 -3.31 7.64 -2.89
CA ARG A 66 -4.10 6.85 -1.94
C ARG A 66 -3.18 6.11 -0.98
N SER A 67 -3.61 6.00 0.27
CA SER A 67 -2.87 5.32 1.34
C SER A 67 -3.13 3.82 1.34
N ALA A 68 -2.08 3.01 1.49
CA ALA A 68 -2.21 1.56 1.70
C ALA A 68 -2.93 1.24 3.03
N ASP A 69 -2.70 2.04 4.07
CA ASP A 69 -3.36 1.89 5.39
C ASP A 69 -4.89 1.96 5.31
N SER A 70 -5.40 2.73 4.36
CA SER A 70 -6.84 2.89 4.11
C SER A 70 -7.33 1.91 3.04
N SER A 71 -6.54 0.88 2.69
CA SER A 71 -6.79 -0.03 1.58
C SER A 71 -7.14 0.70 0.27
N TYR A 72 -6.40 1.78 -0.04
CA TYR A 72 -6.64 2.64 -1.19
C TYR A 72 -8.06 3.25 -1.25
N LEU A 73 -8.67 3.51 -0.09
CA LEU A 73 -9.92 4.26 0.00
C LEU A 73 -9.65 5.76 -0.19
N ALA A 74 -10.62 6.44 -0.79
CA ALA A 74 -10.62 7.89 -0.82
C ALA A 74 -10.72 8.46 0.60
N GLY A 75 -9.69 9.19 1.00
CA GLY A 75 -9.56 9.81 2.31
C GLY A 75 -9.45 11.34 2.23
N PRO A 76 -9.82 12.06 3.30
CA PRO A 76 -9.61 13.51 3.39
C PRO A 76 -8.12 13.89 3.46
N ASP A 77 -7.27 12.94 3.82
CA ASP A 77 -5.81 13.05 3.94
C ASP A 77 -5.07 12.62 2.67
N ASP A 78 -5.78 12.39 1.56
CA ASP A 78 -5.18 12.10 0.27
C ASP A 78 -4.43 13.30 -0.30
N ILE A 79 -3.40 13.01 -1.09
CA ILE A 79 -2.54 14.03 -1.69
C ILE A 79 -2.97 14.26 -3.13
N TYR A 80 -3.47 15.45 -3.42
CA TYR A 80 -3.78 15.91 -4.76
C TYR A 80 -2.53 15.99 -5.65
N VAL A 81 -2.67 15.45 -6.85
CA VAL A 81 -1.68 15.50 -7.93
C VAL A 81 -2.29 16.19 -9.14
N SER A 82 -1.64 17.25 -9.63
CA SER A 82 -2.17 18.03 -10.73
C SER A 82 -2.02 17.30 -12.09
N PRO A 83 -2.89 17.60 -13.08
CA PRO A 83 -2.73 17.08 -14.44
C PRO A 83 -1.36 17.45 -15.06
N SER A 84 -0.81 18.60 -14.68
CA SER A 84 0.51 19.05 -15.15
C SER A 84 1.65 18.19 -14.59
N GLN A 85 1.56 17.72 -13.34
CA GLN A 85 2.53 16.80 -12.75
C GLN A 85 2.43 15.42 -13.40
N ILE A 86 1.21 14.91 -13.55
CA ILE A 86 0.93 13.63 -14.22
C ILE A 86 1.54 13.62 -15.62
N ARG A 87 1.27 14.66 -16.43
CA ARG A 87 1.83 14.76 -17.79
C ARG A 87 3.36 14.92 -17.80
N ARG A 88 3.91 15.73 -16.89
CA ARG A 88 5.36 16.01 -16.84
C ARG A 88 6.20 14.77 -16.56
N PHE A 89 5.71 13.90 -15.68
CA PHE A 89 6.41 12.67 -15.28
C PHE A 89 5.84 11.41 -15.96
N ASN A 90 4.86 11.57 -16.86
CA ASN A 90 4.17 10.48 -17.55
C ASN A 90 3.61 9.42 -16.57
N LEU A 91 3.04 9.91 -15.46
CA LEU A 91 2.51 9.05 -14.40
C LEU A 91 1.25 8.32 -14.85
N ARG A 92 1.03 7.13 -14.28
CA ARG A 92 -0.16 6.30 -14.48
C ARG A 92 -0.77 5.90 -13.15
N THR A 93 -2.04 5.51 -13.17
CA THR A 93 -2.65 4.85 -12.02
C THR A 93 -1.81 3.63 -11.63
N GLY A 94 -1.54 3.43 -10.34
CA GLY A 94 -0.65 2.39 -9.82
C GLY A 94 0.75 2.87 -9.46
N ASP A 95 1.22 3.99 -10.02
CA ASP A 95 2.54 4.54 -9.66
C ASP A 95 2.57 4.95 -8.19
N THR A 96 3.51 4.38 -7.43
CA THR A 96 3.83 4.82 -6.07
C THR A 96 4.68 6.08 -6.16
N VAL A 97 4.15 7.21 -5.68
CA VAL A 97 4.82 8.50 -5.74
C VAL A 97 5.14 8.95 -4.33
N SER A 98 6.40 9.33 -4.10
CA SER A 98 6.82 9.98 -2.87
C SER A 98 7.35 11.39 -3.18
N GLY A 99 7.13 12.34 -2.28
CA GLY A 99 7.59 13.69 -2.54
C GLY A 99 7.26 14.71 -1.47
N LYS A 100 7.75 15.93 -1.71
CA LYS A 100 7.43 17.08 -0.88
C LYS A 100 5.98 17.50 -1.14
N ILE A 101 5.20 17.61 -0.08
CA ILE A 101 3.79 18.03 -0.10
C ILE A 101 3.63 19.38 0.60
N ARG A 102 2.48 20.01 0.37
CA ARG A 102 2.06 21.22 1.11
C ARG A 102 0.63 21.05 1.64
N PRO A 103 0.29 21.67 2.79
CA PRO A 103 -1.10 21.74 3.22
C PRO A 103 -1.96 22.53 2.22
N PRO A 104 -3.29 22.30 2.22
CA PRO A 104 -4.22 23.07 1.42
C PRO A 104 -4.19 24.56 1.80
N LYS A 105 -4.30 25.42 0.79
CA LYS A 105 -4.54 26.86 0.93
C LYS A 105 -6.03 27.14 1.16
N ASP A 106 -6.36 28.40 1.39
CA ASP A 106 -7.76 28.83 1.53
C ASP A 106 -8.58 28.43 0.30
N GLY A 107 -9.64 27.66 0.51
CA GLY A 107 -10.49 27.10 -0.55
C GLY A 107 -10.08 25.71 -1.06
N GLU A 108 -8.90 25.20 -0.71
CA GLU A 108 -8.46 23.84 -1.02
C GLU A 108 -8.85 22.88 0.12
N ARG A 109 -9.10 21.60 -0.22
CA ARG A 109 -9.49 20.56 0.76
C ARG A 109 -8.38 19.54 1.06
N TYR A 110 -7.48 19.30 0.10
CA TYR A 110 -6.50 18.22 0.14
C TYR A 110 -5.06 18.75 0.23
N PHE A 111 -4.16 17.93 0.76
CA PHE A 111 -2.72 18.18 0.57
C PHE A 111 -2.41 18.21 -0.92
N ALA A 112 -1.43 19.00 -1.33
CA ALA A 112 -1.00 19.06 -2.73
C ALA A 112 0.46 18.65 -2.86
N LEU A 113 0.77 17.83 -3.86
CA LEU A 113 2.14 17.48 -4.19
C LEU A 113 2.86 18.72 -4.72
N LEU A 114 3.99 19.08 -4.13
CA LEU A 114 4.81 20.22 -4.56
C LEU A 114 5.94 19.77 -5.49
N LYS A 115 6.65 18.70 -5.11
CA LYS A 115 7.78 18.15 -5.85
C LYS A 115 7.81 16.63 -5.68
N VAL A 116 7.86 15.92 -6.81
CA VAL A 116 8.11 14.47 -6.83
C VAL A 116 9.58 14.22 -6.45
N SER A 117 9.80 13.34 -5.49
CA SER A 117 11.13 12.88 -5.09
C SER A 117 11.45 11.52 -5.72
N GLU A 118 10.51 10.58 -5.68
CA GLU A 118 10.68 9.23 -6.23
C GLU A 118 9.38 8.74 -6.89
N ILE A 119 9.53 7.82 -7.85
CA ILE A 119 8.45 7.11 -8.54
C ILE A 119 8.80 5.61 -8.50
N ASN A 120 7.94 4.79 -7.93
CA ASN A 120 8.14 3.35 -7.73
C ASN A 120 9.49 3.04 -7.07
N TYR A 121 9.81 3.77 -5.99
CA TYR A 121 11.03 3.65 -5.18
C TYR A 121 12.34 3.98 -5.92
N GLU A 122 12.24 4.65 -7.08
CA GLU A 122 13.38 5.06 -7.89
C GLU A 122 13.36 6.56 -8.20
N PRO A 123 14.51 7.16 -8.54
CA PRO A 123 14.56 8.53 -9.02
C PRO A 123 13.64 8.74 -10.24
N PRO A 124 12.93 9.88 -10.34
CA PRO A 124 11.96 10.13 -11.42
C PRO A 124 12.54 10.12 -12.83
N GLU A 125 13.86 10.25 -12.96
CA GLU A 125 14.58 10.16 -14.22
C GLU A 125 14.50 8.75 -14.84
N ASN A 126 14.48 7.71 -14.00
CA ASN A 126 14.41 6.32 -14.44
C ASN A 126 13.04 5.95 -14.99
N ALA A 127 11.97 6.52 -14.43
CA ALA A 127 10.60 6.25 -14.83
C ALA A 127 10.33 6.56 -16.32
N LYS A 128 11.05 7.52 -16.90
CA LYS A 128 10.86 7.93 -18.31
C LYS A 128 11.27 6.87 -19.34
N ASN A 129 12.18 5.98 -18.96
CA ASN A 129 12.72 4.95 -19.85
C ASN A 129 12.12 3.56 -19.60
N LYS A 130 11.08 3.46 -18.76
CA LYS A 130 10.44 2.18 -18.44
C LYS A 130 9.65 1.66 -19.63
N VAL A 131 9.76 0.36 -19.86
CA VAL A 131 8.94 -0.36 -20.83
C VAL A 131 7.59 -0.63 -20.18
N LEU A 132 6.50 -0.38 -20.92
CA LEU A 132 5.16 -0.70 -20.45
C LEU A 132 5.00 -2.20 -20.21
N PHE A 133 4.25 -2.56 -19.16
CA PHE A 133 3.98 -3.96 -18.82
C PHE A 133 3.42 -4.74 -20.02
N GLU A 134 2.55 -4.13 -20.83
CA GLU A 134 1.95 -4.75 -22.01
C GLU A 134 2.96 -5.07 -23.13
N ASN A 135 4.12 -4.42 -23.12
CA ASN A 135 5.18 -4.64 -24.10
C ASN A 135 6.18 -5.72 -23.66
N LEU A 136 6.08 -6.22 -22.42
CA LEU A 136 6.94 -7.30 -21.93
C LEU A 136 6.57 -8.62 -22.62
N THR A 137 7.58 -9.43 -22.93
CA THR A 137 7.35 -10.75 -23.51
C THR A 137 6.98 -11.74 -22.41
N PRO A 138 5.78 -12.35 -22.46
CA PRO A 138 5.39 -13.35 -21.46
C PRO A 138 6.21 -14.63 -21.64
N LEU A 139 6.78 -15.12 -20.55
CA LEU A 139 7.54 -16.37 -20.50
C LEU A 139 7.04 -17.25 -19.36
N HIS A 140 7.36 -18.54 -19.43
CA HIS A 140 7.14 -19.44 -18.29
C HIS A 140 8.11 -19.10 -17.15
N ALA A 141 7.70 -19.41 -15.92
CA ALA A 141 8.55 -19.20 -14.74
C ALA A 141 9.84 -20.04 -14.86
N THR A 142 10.98 -19.36 -14.87
CA THR A 142 12.32 -19.99 -14.89
C THR A 142 12.96 -20.03 -13.51
N ASP A 143 12.64 -19.03 -12.68
CA ASP A 143 13.18 -18.91 -11.33
C ASP A 143 12.20 -19.48 -10.31
N ARG A 144 12.62 -20.51 -9.58
CA ARG A 144 11.82 -21.15 -8.54
C ARG A 144 11.73 -20.27 -7.29
N LEU A 145 10.55 -20.21 -6.68
CA LEU A 145 10.31 -19.66 -5.35
C LEU A 145 10.21 -20.84 -4.37
N GLY A 146 11.32 -21.16 -3.69
CA GLY A 146 11.35 -22.24 -2.71
C GLY A 146 10.60 -21.84 -1.44
N LEU A 147 9.59 -22.61 -1.06
CA LEU A 147 8.75 -22.33 0.10
C LEU A 147 9.28 -22.99 1.38
N GLU A 148 9.95 -24.13 1.26
CA GLU A 148 10.61 -24.82 2.38
C GLU A 148 11.61 -23.89 3.06
N ARG A 149 11.41 -23.64 4.36
CA ARG A 149 12.33 -22.81 5.17
C ARG A 149 13.49 -23.62 5.73
N GLY A 150 13.32 -24.94 5.85
CA GLY A 150 14.36 -25.84 6.35
C GLY A 150 14.61 -25.69 7.86
N ASN A 151 13.67 -25.11 8.60
CA ASN A 151 13.79 -24.89 10.05
C ASN A 151 13.31 -26.10 10.88
N GLY A 152 12.73 -27.12 10.23
CA GLY A 152 12.22 -28.33 10.87
C GLY A 152 10.92 -28.12 11.67
N SER A 153 10.26 -26.97 11.55
CA SER A 153 9.02 -26.69 12.27
C SER A 153 7.83 -27.43 11.65
N THR A 154 6.77 -27.64 12.43
CA THR A 154 5.56 -28.33 11.95
C THR A 154 4.83 -27.53 10.88
N GLU A 155 4.94 -26.20 10.92
CA GLU A 155 4.36 -25.30 9.92
C GLU A 155 5.06 -25.46 8.55
N ASP A 156 6.36 -25.78 8.53
CA ASP A 156 7.13 -25.94 7.29
C ASP A 156 6.71 -27.19 6.48
N ILE A 157 5.94 -28.10 7.08
CA ILE A 157 5.41 -29.29 6.39
C ILE A 157 4.52 -28.87 5.21
N THR A 158 3.67 -27.85 5.37
CA THR A 158 2.79 -27.37 4.28
C THR A 158 3.61 -26.87 3.09
N ALA A 159 4.61 -26.02 3.35
CA ALA A 159 5.50 -25.48 2.33
C ALA A 159 6.27 -26.59 1.58
N ARG A 160 6.82 -27.56 2.31
CA ARG A 160 7.54 -28.72 1.76
C ARG A 160 6.66 -29.58 0.85
N VAL A 161 5.41 -29.81 1.24
CA VAL A 161 4.45 -30.56 0.41
C VAL A 161 4.14 -29.80 -0.88
N ILE A 162 3.95 -28.48 -0.82
CA ILE A 162 3.74 -27.66 -2.03
C ILE A 162 4.97 -27.75 -2.94
N ASP A 163 6.17 -27.59 -2.39
CA ASP A 163 7.43 -27.65 -3.14
C ASP A 163 7.67 -28.98 -3.88
N LEU A 164 7.13 -30.08 -3.36
CA LEU A 164 7.23 -31.40 -3.97
C LEU A 164 6.16 -31.65 -5.04
N ILE A 165 4.94 -31.18 -4.80
CA ILE A 165 3.76 -31.55 -5.63
C ILE A 165 3.45 -30.48 -6.68
N ALA A 166 3.57 -29.21 -6.32
CA ALA A 166 3.17 -28.08 -7.13
C ALA A 166 4.13 -26.88 -6.90
N PRO A 167 5.40 -26.99 -7.36
CA PRO A 167 6.39 -25.94 -7.15
C PRO A 167 5.94 -24.60 -7.75
N ILE A 168 6.23 -23.50 -7.05
CA ILE A 168 5.89 -22.14 -7.45
C ILE A 168 7.16 -21.44 -7.95
N GLY A 169 7.02 -20.60 -8.99
CA GLY A 169 8.12 -19.79 -9.53
C GLY A 169 7.73 -18.32 -9.72
N LYS A 170 8.71 -17.47 -10.03
CA LYS A 170 8.50 -16.06 -10.34
C LYS A 170 7.70 -15.92 -11.64
N GLY A 171 6.52 -15.31 -11.55
CA GLY A 171 5.55 -15.23 -12.65
C GLY A 171 4.55 -16.39 -12.70
N GLN A 172 4.52 -17.27 -11.69
CA GLN A 172 3.56 -18.37 -11.64
C GLN A 172 2.12 -17.86 -11.47
N ARG A 173 1.20 -18.41 -12.26
CA ARG A 173 -0.25 -18.24 -12.09
C ARG A 173 -0.86 -19.55 -11.62
N GLY A 174 -1.22 -19.61 -10.34
CA GLY A 174 -1.80 -20.79 -9.70
C GLY A 174 -3.20 -20.54 -9.15
N LEU A 175 -3.91 -21.63 -8.86
CA LEU A 175 -5.21 -21.60 -8.18
C LEU A 175 -5.21 -22.65 -7.07
N ILE A 176 -5.55 -22.24 -5.84
CA ILE A 176 -5.77 -23.16 -4.72
C ILE A 176 -7.25 -23.49 -4.66
N VAL A 177 -7.62 -24.68 -5.14
CA VAL A 177 -9.00 -25.16 -5.09
C VAL A 177 -9.24 -25.83 -3.75
N SER A 178 -10.18 -25.30 -2.96
CA SER A 178 -10.47 -25.77 -1.61
C SER A 178 -11.98 -25.70 -1.34
N PRO A 179 -12.60 -26.74 -0.75
CA PRO A 179 -13.93 -26.60 -0.20
C PRO A 179 -13.92 -25.68 1.04
N PRO A 180 -15.08 -25.18 1.48
CA PRO A 180 -15.19 -24.41 2.73
C PRO A 180 -14.63 -25.20 3.92
N LYS A 181 -13.97 -24.50 4.86
CA LYS A 181 -13.38 -25.06 6.09
C LYS A 181 -12.25 -26.08 5.89
N ALA A 182 -11.59 -26.12 4.74
CA ALA A 182 -10.44 -27.02 4.51
C ALA A 182 -9.06 -26.40 4.81
N GLY A 183 -9.01 -25.22 5.46
CA GLY A 183 -7.75 -24.59 5.88
C GLY A 183 -7.09 -23.66 4.86
N LYS A 184 -7.85 -23.12 3.88
CA LYS A 184 -7.38 -22.12 2.89
C LYS A 184 -6.55 -21.00 3.53
N THR A 185 -7.06 -20.42 4.62
CA THR A 185 -6.43 -19.28 5.29
C THR A 185 -5.08 -19.64 5.89
N MET A 186 -4.98 -20.78 6.59
CA MET A 186 -3.72 -21.27 7.15
C MET A 186 -2.69 -21.56 6.05
N MET A 187 -3.13 -22.16 4.92
CA MET A 187 -2.26 -22.43 3.78
C MET A 187 -1.73 -21.13 3.17
N LEU A 188 -2.58 -20.11 2.98
CA LEU A 188 -2.16 -18.80 2.46
C LEU A 188 -1.19 -18.09 3.40
N GLN A 189 -1.46 -18.09 4.71
CA GLN A 189 -0.54 -17.54 5.72
C GLN A 189 0.83 -18.22 5.65
N ASN A 190 0.85 -19.55 5.51
CA ASN A 190 2.08 -20.33 5.42
C ASN A 190 2.90 -19.95 4.18
N ILE A 191 2.26 -19.87 3.01
CA ILE A 191 2.89 -19.43 1.76
C ILE A 191 3.45 -18.02 1.90
N ALA A 192 2.65 -17.08 2.41
CA ALA A 192 3.04 -15.69 2.59
C ALA A 192 4.27 -15.55 3.50
N GLN A 193 4.26 -16.23 4.64
CA GLN A 193 5.40 -16.22 5.56
C GLN A 193 6.65 -16.92 4.98
N SER A 194 6.48 -17.97 4.16
CA SER A 194 7.60 -18.64 3.50
C SER A 194 8.23 -17.76 2.42
N ILE A 195 7.43 -17.06 1.63
CA ILE A 195 7.91 -16.06 0.68
C ILE A 195 8.63 -14.93 1.42
N ALA A 196 8.03 -14.38 2.49
CA ALA A 196 8.66 -13.30 3.25
C ALA A 196 9.99 -13.69 3.91
N SER A 197 10.16 -14.96 4.28
CA SER A 197 11.38 -15.49 4.88
C SER A 197 12.46 -15.81 3.85
N ASN A 198 12.10 -16.54 2.80
CA ASN A 198 13.05 -17.09 1.84
C ASN A 198 13.37 -16.12 0.70
N HIS A 199 12.42 -15.24 0.38
CA HIS A 199 12.48 -14.31 -0.74
C HIS A 199 12.15 -12.88 -0.28
N PRO A 200 12.96 -12.29 0.63
CA PRO A 200 12.72 -10.93 1.13
C PRO A 200 12.84 -9.86 0.04
N GLU A 201 13.40 -10.19 -1.13
CA GLU A 201 13.43 -9.30 -2.29
C GLU A 201 12.08 -9.20 -3.02
N CYS A 202 11.14 -10.11 -2.75
CA CYS A 202 9.81 -10.07 -3.33
C CYS A 202 8.91 -9.09 -2.58
N TYR A 203 8.26 -8.19 -3.33
CA TYR A 203 7.16 -7.39 -2.79
C TYR A 203 5.95 -8.29 -2.53
N LEU A 204 5.66 -8.55 -1.25
CA LEU A 204 4.54 -9.37 -0.83
C LEU A 204 3.29 -8.52 -0.58
N MET A 205 2.27 -8.72 -1.41
CA MET A 205 0.95 -8.12 -1.26
C MET A 205 -0.09 -9.20 -1.02
N VAL A 206 -0.90 -9.05 0.04
CA VAL A 206 -2.05 -9.90 0.33
C VAL A 206 -3.32 -9.09 0.15
N LEU A 207 -4.10 -9.43 -0.88
CA LEU A 207 -5.38 -8.80 -1.17
C LEU A 207 -6.53 -9.68 -0.66
N LEU A 208 -7.33 -9.14 0.25
CA LEU A 208 -8.52 -9.79 0.82
C LEU A 208 -9.78 -9.08 0.32
N ILE A 209 -10.66 -9.81 -0.37
CA ILE A 209 -11.90 -9.27 -0.95
C ILE A 209 -13.07 -10.07 -0.39
N ASP A 210 -14.11 -9.37 0.08
CA ASP A 210 -15.34 -9.95 0.60
C ASP A 210 -15.08 -10.95 1.75
N GLU A 211 -14.03 -10.71 2.53
CA GLU A 211 -13.64 -11.53 3.68
C GLU A 211 -14.10 -10.90 5.00
N ARG A 212 -14.06 -11.69 6.07
CA ARG A 212 -14.51 -11.27 7.40
C ARG A 212 -13.49 -10.36 8.11
N PRO A 213 -13.92 -9.33 8.88
CA PRO A 213 -13.02 -8.43 9.60
C PRO A 213 -12.03 -9.14 10.54
N GLU A 214 -12.44 -10.21 11.20
CA GLU A 214 -11.58 -11.00 12.08
C GLU A 214 -10.46 -11.72 11.32
N GLU A 215 -10.74 -12.24 10.12
CA GLU A 215 -9.76 -12.91 9.27
C GLU A 215 -8.78 -11.90 8.66
N VAL A 216 -9.26 -10.71 8.30
CA VAL A 216 -8.42 -9.58 7.88
C VAL A 216 -7.44 -9.19 8.99
N THR A 217 -7.93 -9.02 10.21
CA THR A 217 -7.10 -8.65 11.37
C THR A 217 -6.05 -9.73 11.66
N GLU A 218 -6.43 -11.00 11.57
CA GLU A 218 -5.51 -12.12 11.74
C GLU A 218 -4.40 -12.10 10.69
N MET A 219 -4.74 -11.87 9.42
CA MET A 219 -3.77 -11.80 8.32
C MET A 219 -2.80 -10.62 8.49
N GLN A 220 -3.31 -9.44 8.84
CA GLN A 220 -2.52 -8.22 9.08
C GLN A 220 -1.50 -8.41 10.20
N ARG A 221 -1.83 -9.17 11.25
CA ARG A 221 -0.93 -9.44 12.36
C ARG A 221 0.10 -10.54 12.06
N SER A 222 -0.21 -11.42 11.10
CA SER A 222 0.55 -12.65 10.87
C SER A 222 1.54 -12.55 9.71
N VAL A 223 1.23 -11.73 8.70
CA VAL A 223 2.04 -11.62 7.48
C VAL A 223 2.92 -10.39 7.51
N ARG A 224 4.21 -10.57 7.22
CA ARG A 224 5.16 -9.48 7.01
C ARG A 224 5.11 -9.05 5.55
N GLY A 225 4.18 -8.18 5.23
CA GLY A 225 3.94 -7.67 3.89
C GLY A 225 2.83 -6.63 3.90
N GLU A 226 2.50 -6.14 2.72
CA GLU A 226 1.37 -5.23 2.55
C GLU A 226 0.06 -6.03 2.53
N VAL A 227 -0.87 -5.71 3.42
CA VAL A 227 -2.19 -6.36 3.49
C VAL A 227 -3.26 -5.34 3.18
N VAL A 228 -3.94 -5.53 2.05
CA VAL A 228 -5.01 -4.67 1.54
C VAL A 228 -6.32 -5.44 1.62
N SER A 229 -7.38 -4.82 2.12
CA SER A 229 -8.63 -5.52 2.35
C SER A 229 -9.87 -4.70 2.01
N SER A 230 -10.91 -5.38 1.53
CA SER A 230 -12.27 -4.87 1.47
C SER A 230 -13.19 -5.94 2.06
N THR A 231 -13.74 -5.68 3.26
CA THR A 231 -14.59 -6.64 3.97
C THR A 231 -15.96 -6.77 3.31
N PHE A 232 -16.73 -7.79 3.70
CA PHE A 232 -18.10 -8.04 3.19
C PHE A 232 -19.11 -6.91 3.47
N ASP A 233 -18.77 -5.96 4.36
CA ASP A 233 -19.60 -4.79 4.65
C ASP A 233 -19.56 -3.74 3.53
N GLU A 234 -18.57 -3.82 2.64
CA GLU A 234 -18.36 -2.89 1.54
C GLU A 234 -19.17 -3.29 0.29
N PRO A 235 -19.60 -2.33 -0.55
CA PRO A 235 -20.32 -2.65 -1.78
C PRO A 235 -19.40 -3.29 -2.83
N ALA A 236 -19.97 -4.07 -3.76
CA ALA A 236 -19.19 -4.72 -4.82
C ALA A 236 -18.35 -3.75 -5.67
N THR A 237 -18.84 -2.52 -5.89
CA THR A 237 -18.08 -1.46 -6.58
C THR A 237 -16.76 -1.14 -5.88
N ARG A 238 -16.74 -1.22 -4.55
CA ARG A 238 -15.55 -1.03 -3.74
C ARG A 238 -14.56 -2.18 -3.92
N HIS A 239 -15.03 -3.43 -3.93
CA HIS A 239 -14.18 -4.59 -4.18
C HIS A 239 -13.45 -4.49 -5.53
N VAL A 240 -14.17 -4.08 -6.57
CA VAL A 240 -13.60 -3.86 -7.91
C VAL A 240 -12.54 -2.77 -7.86
N GLN A 241 -12.86 -1.60 -7.29
CA GLN A 241 -11.91 -0.48 -7.21
C GLN A 241 -10.61 -0.86 -6.48
N VAL A 242 -10.70 -1.55 -5.34
CA VAL A 242 -9.52 -1.97 -4.58
C VAL A 242 -8.69 -2.97 -5.37
N ALA A 243 -9.34 -3.94 -6.02
CA ALA A 243 -8.64 -4.91 -6.85
C ALA A 243 -7.94 -4.25 -8.05
N GLU A 244 -8.59 -3.27 -8.69
CA GLU A 244 -8.01 -2.47 -9.77
C GLU A 244 -6.78 -1.67 -9.29
N MET A 245 -6.87 -1.01 -8.15
CA MET A 245 -5.72 -0.27 -7.59
C MET A 245 -4.53 -1.20 -7.28
N VAL A 246 -4.80 -2.37 -6.70
CA VAL A 246 -3.74 -3.33 -6.35
C VAL A 246 -3.09 -3.94 -7.58
N ILE A 247 -3.87 -4.29 -8.62
CA ILE A 247 -3.29 -4.86 -9.84
C ILE A 247 -2.52 -3.80 -10.65
N GLU A 248 -2.98 -2.54 -10.68
CA GLU A 248 -2.23 -1.46 -11.33
C GLU A 248 -0.93 -1.13 -10.58
N LYS A 249 -0.93 -1.19 -9.24
CA LYS A 249 0.31 -1.06 -8.45
C LYS A 249 1.31 -2.19 -8.73
N ALA A 250 0.81 -3.40 -8.98
CA ALA A 250 1.65 -4.58 -9.18
C ALA A 250 2.28 -4.66 -10.58
N LYS A 251 1.72 -3.96 -11.58
CA LYS A 251 2.23 -3.90 -12.95
C LYS A 251 3.40 -2.93 -13.07
#